data_AF-A0A6N9RFC0-F1
#
_entry.id   AF-A0A6N9RFC0-F1
#
_cell.length_a   1.000
_cell.length_b   1.000
_cell.length_c   1.000
_cell.angle_alpha   90.00
_cell.angle_beta   90.00
_cell.angle_gamma   90.00
#
_symmetry.space_group_name_H-M   'P 1'
#
loop_
_entity.id
_entity.type
_entity.pdbx_description
1 polymer ?
#
loop_
_entity_poly.entity_id
_entity_poly.type
_entity_poly.pdbx_seq_one_letter_code
_entity_poly.pdbx_strand_id
1 'polypeptide(L)'
;MHRRTLLKLGLASAAALAVAGGAAGWLLQPGLHPDGRLSPAGQGVFAAVGRAVLDKSLPAEAGERHKALAGMLARIDSLVQALPPHAQAELSQLLAVLASAPGRLALAGLGQPWEQASIIDLQLTLQDMRLSGLALRQQAYAALHDIATGAYFADAATWPLLGYPGPMNI
;
A
#
# COMPACT_ATOMS: atom_id res chain seq x y z
N MET A 1 -30.47 0.09 -23.14
CA MET A 1 -29.79 -0.84 -22.21
C MET A 1 -28.41 -1.21 -22.77
N HIS A 2 -27.31 -0.70 -22.20
CA HIS A 2 -25.92 -1.12 -22.52
C HIS A 2 -24.93 -0.76 -21.39
N ARG A 3 -25.37 -0.79 -20.12
CA ARG A 3 -24.54 -0.40 -18.96
C ARG A 3 -23.72 -1.56 -18.35
N ARG A 4 -23.82 -2.77 -18.89
CA ARG A 4 -23.18 -3.98 -18.34
C ARG A 4 -21.96 -4.46 -19.14
N THR A 5 -21.64 -3.80 -20.25
CA THR A 5 -20.55 -4.21 -21.16
C THR A 5 -19.21 -3.57 -20.81
N LEU A 6 -19.19 -2.38 -20.20
CA LEU A 6 -17.95 -1.67 -19.84
C LEU A 6 -17.14 -2.39 -18.74
N LEU A 7 -17.81 -2.99 -17.74
CA LEU A 7 -17.12 -3.77 -16.70
C LEU A 7 -16.55 -5.10 -17.23
N LYS A 8 -17.15 -5.68 -18.28
CA LYS A 8 -16.62 -6.89 -18.93
C LYS A 8 -15.40 -6.60 -19.80
N LEU A 9 -15.30 -5.39 -20.37
CA LEU A 9 -14.13 -4.93 -21.11
C LEU A 9 -12.92 -4.64 -20.19
N GLY A 10 -13.14 -4.18 -18.95
CA GLY A 10 -12.05 -3.97 -17.97
C GLY A 10 -11.35 -5.27 -17.55
N LEU A 11 -12.11 -6.32 -17.25
CA LEU A 11 -11.58 -7.63 -16.87
C LEU A 11 -10.94 -8.38 -18.05
N ALA A 12 -11.50 -8.27 -19.26
CA ALA A 12 -10.93 -8.89 -20.46
C ALA A 12 -9.59 -8.24 -20.88
N SER A 13 -9.43 -6.93 -20.67
CA SER A 13 -8.19 -6.20 -20.98
C SER A 13 -7.03 -6.57 -20.04
N ALA A 14 -7.33 -6.83 -18.76
CA ALA A 14 -6.33 -7.29 -17.79
C ALA A 14 -5.83 -8.71 -18.11
N ALA A 15 -6.72 -9.60 -18.56
CA ALA A 15 -6.35 -10.94 -19.00
C ALA A 15 -5.53 -10.91 -20.31
N ALA A 16 -5.84 -10.03 -21.27
CA ALA A 16 -5.09 -9.90 -22.51
C ALA A 16 -3.66 -9.35 -22.30
N LEU A 17 -3.48 -8.40 -21.36
CA LEU A 17 -2.15 -7.96 -20.93
C LEU A 17 -1.39 -9.06 -20.17
N ALA A 18 -2.09 -9.92 -19.44
CA ALA A 18 -1.47 -11.08 -18.78
C ALA A 18 -1.00 -12.16 -19.79
N VAL A 19 -1.69 -12.33 -20.92
CA VAL A 19 -1.30 -13.32 -21.95
C VAL A 19 -0.12 -12.84 -22.81
N ALA A 20 -0.01 -11.53 -23.08
CA ALA A 20 1.23 -10.96 -23.64
C ALA A 20 2.36 -10.88 -22.59
N GLY A 21 2.00 -10.83 -21.30
CA GLY A 21 2.88 -10.88 -20.12
C GLY A 21 3.25 -12.29 -19.63
N GLY A 22 3.14 -13.33 -20.46
CA GLY A 22 3.49 -14.70 -20.11
C GLY A 22 4.94 -14.91 -19.65
N ALA A 23 5.86 -14.01 -20.02
CA ALA A 23 7.24 -13.98 -19.52
C ALA A 23 7.42 -13.10 -18.26
N ALA A 24 6.46 -12.24 -17.92
CA ALA A 24 6.51 -11.31 -16.79
C ALA A 24 5.88 -11.87 -15.51
N GLY A 25 5.04 -12.91 -15.59
CA GLY A 25 4.46 -13.57 -14.42
C GLY A 25 5.52 -14.14 -13.45
N TRP A 26 6.71 -14.48 -13.95
CA TRP A 26 7.84 -14.95 -13.14
C TRP A 26 8.60 -13.82 -12.42
N LEU A 27 8.43 -12.57 -12.85
CA LEU A 27 9.02 -11.37 -12.24
C LEU A 27 8.12 -10.72 -11.18
N LEU A 28 6.82 -11.06 -11.17
CA LEU A 28 5.87 -10.54 -10.21
C LEU A 28 5.84 -11.43 -8.97
N GLN A 29 6.67 -11.08 -7.99
CA GLN A 29 6.58 -11.66 -6.64
C GLN A 29 5.22 -11.28 -6.02
N PRO A 30 4.49 -12.22 -5.42
CA PRO A 30 3.21 -11.91 -4.79
C PRO A 30 3.40 -10.90 -3.65
N GLY A 31 2.44 -10.00 -3.47
CA GLY A 31 2.49 -8.99 -2.43
C GLY A 31 2.25 -9.52 -1.01
N LEU A 32 1.60 -10.68 -0.92
CA LEU A 32 1.35 -11.42 0.32
C LEU A 32 1.89 -12.84 0.22
N HIS A 33 2.29 -13.39 1.35
CA HIS A 33 2.51 -14.83 1.53
C HIS A 33 1.16 -15.57 1.59
N PRO A 34 1.14 -16.90 1.37
CA PRO A 34 -0.09 -17.71 1.45
C PRO A 34 -0.78 -17.68 2.82
N ASP A 35 -0.07 -17.32 3.88
CA ASP A 35 -0.59 -17.15 5.25
C ASP A 35 -1.22 -15.75 5.49
N GLY A 36 -1.31 -14.90 4.45
CA GLY A 36 -1.90 -13.57 4.53
C GLY A 36 -0.96 -12.49 5.08
N ARG A 37 0.32 -12.80 5.29
CA ARG A 37 1.32 -11.82 5.74
C ARG A 37 1.95 -11.06 4.57
N LEU A 38 2.43 -9.85 4.81
CA LEU A 38 3.15 -9.06 3.81
C LEU A 38 4.43 -9.80 3.37
N SER A 39 4.60 -9.96 2.06
CA SER A 39 5.87 -10.40 1.49
C SER A 39 6.93 -9.31 1.65
N PRO A 40 8.24 -9.60 1.45
CA PRO A 40 9.28 -8.56 1.50
C PRO A 40 8.98 -7.36 0.58
N ALA A 41 8.42 -7.64 -0.60
CA ALA A 41 7.96 -6.64 -1.55
C ALA A 41 6.80 -5.79 -0.99
N GLY A 42 5.78 -6.43 -0.40
CA GLY A 42 4.67 -5.74 0.25
C GLY A 42 5.11 -4.89 1.45
N GLN A 43 6.05 -5.41 2.25
CA GLN A 43 6.67 -4.69 3.37
C GLN A 43 7.42 -3.44 2.86
N GLY A 44 8.20 -3.54 1.79
CA GLY A 44 8.90 -2.40 1.19
C GLY A 44 7.95 -1.29 0.73
N VAL A 45 6.83 -1.65 0.10
CA VAL A 45 5.78 -0.70 -0.30
C VAL A 45 5.18 -0.02 0.94
N PHE A 46 4.67 -0.77 1.92
CA PHE A 46 4.01 -0.19 3.09
C PHE A 46 4.98 0.57 4.00
N ALA A 47 6.24 0.16 4.10
CA ALA A 47 7.26 0.91 4.84
C ALA A 47 7.50 2.27 4.18
N ALA A 48 7.57 2.34 2.85
CA ALA A 48 7.73 3.60 2.12
C ALA A 48 6.48 4.48 2.23
N VAL A 49 5.28 3.92 2.09
CA VAL A 49 4.02 4.64 2.31
C VAL A 49 3.96 5.20 3.74
N GLY A 50 4.29 4.39 4.74
CA GLY A 50 4.35 4.82 6.14
C GLY A 50 5.32 5.98 6.36
N ARG A 51 6.55 5.91 5.83
CA ARG A 51 7.52 7.01 5.89
C ARG A 51 6.97 8.31 5.29
N ALA A 52 6.22 8.24 4.20
CA ALA A 52 5.72 9.40 3.49
C ALA A 52 4.47 10.02 4.15
N VAL A 53 3.49 9.18 4.47
CA VAL A 53 2.21 9.61 5.05
C VAL A 53 2.36 10.03 6.51
N LEU A 54 3.26 9.39 7.26
CA LEU A 54 3.44 9.62 8.69
C LEU A 54 4.68 10.46 9.01
N ASP A 55 5.33 11.11 8.02
CA ASP A 55 6.60 11.83 8.20
C ASP A 55 6.64 12.75 9.44
N LYS A 56 5.57 13.53 9.67
CA LYS A 56 5.46 14.45 10.82
C LYS A 56 4.85 13.83 12.08
N SER A 57 4.36 12.59 12.00
CA SER A 57 3.74 11.85 13.10
C SER A 57 4.65 10.76 13.67
N LEU A 58 5.75 10.44 12.97
CA LEU A 58 6.74 9.48 13.41
C LEU A 58 7.72 10.09 14.44
N PRO A 59 8.28 9.28 15.35
CA PRO A 59 9.34 9.72 16.25
C PRO A 59 10.54 10.36 15.51
N ALA A 60 11.10 11.41 16.11
CA ALA A 60 12.27 12.09 15.58
C ALA A 60 13.55 11.23 15.68
N GLU A 61 13.68 10.45 16.75
CA GLU A 61 14.81 9.53 16.95
C GLU A 61 14.71 8.34 15.96
N ALA A 62 15.85 7.96 15.36
CA ALA A 62 15.89 7.01 14.25
C ALA A 62 15.54 5.58 14.68
N GLY A 63 15.99 5.14 15.85
CA GLY A 63 15.67 3.83 16.43
C GLY A 63 14.19 3.69 16.75
N GLU A 64 13.60 4.67 17.44
CA GLU A 64 12.17 4.71 17.75
C GLU A 64 11.31 4.82 16.50
N ARG A 65 11.75 5.57 15.49
CA ARG A 65 11.09 5.61 14.18
C ARG A 65 11.07 4.24 13.51
N HIS A 66 12.19 3.52 13.52
CA HIS A 66 12.27 2.18 12.95
C HIS A 66 11.35 1.20 13.69
N LYS A 67 11.35 1.24 15.02
CA LYS A 67 10.42 0.44 15.84
C LYS A 67 8.96 0.75 15.55
N ALA A 68 8.61 2.03 15.40
CA ALA A 68 7.24 2.46 15.11
C ALA A 68 6.76 1.96 13.74
N LEU A 69 7.61 2.02 12.71
CA LEU A 69 7.31 1.47 11.39
C LEU A 69 7.22 -0.06 11.41
N ALA A 70 8.11 -0.75 12.13
CA ALA A 70 8.05 -2.20 12.29
C ALA A 70 6.74 -2.64 13.00
N GLY A 71 6.33 -1.92 14.05
CA GLY A 71 5.06 -2.14 14.73
C GLY A 71 3.85 -1.91 13.82
N MET A 72 3.88 -0.86 12.99
CA MET A 72 2.86 -0.62 11.96
C MET A 72 2.76 -1.81 10.99
N LEU A 73 3.89 -2.30 10.45
CA LEU A 73 3.89 -3.45 9.53
C LEU A 73 3.32 -4.72 10.18
N ALA A 74 3.66 -5.00 11.44
CA ALA A 74 3.11 -6.13 12.18
C ALA A 74 1.58 -6.04 12.39
N ARG A 75 1.06 -4.82 12.58
CA ARG A 75 -0.38 -4.57 12.65
C ARG A 75 -1.05 -4.69 11.29
N ILE A 76 -0.38 -4.30 10.19
CA ILE A 76 -0.88 -4.56 8.84
C ILE A 76 -0.98 -6.07 8.60
N ASP A 77 0.02 -6.88 8.98
CA ASP A 77 -0.07 -8.35 8.89
C ASP A 77 -1.33 -8.88 9.59
N SER A 78 -1.64 -8.35 10.78
CA SER A 78 -2.84 -8.75 11.55
C SER A 78 -4.14 -8.30 10.87
N LEU A 79 -4.16 -7.07 10.34
CA LEU A 79 -5.29 -6.53 9.60
C LEU A 79 -5.58 -7.34 8.33
N VAL A 80 -4.54 -7.66 7.55
CA VAL A 80 -4.68 -8.41 6.29
C VAL A 80 -5.19 -9.82 6.54
N GLN A 81 -4.71 -10.50 7.57
CA GLN A 81 -5.22 -11.82 7.96
C GLN A 81 -6.71 -11.81 8.35
N ALA A 82 -7.21 -10.68 8.86
CA ALA A 82 -8.63 -10.52 9.19
C ALA A 82 -9.50 -10.18 7.97
N LEU A 83 -8.93 -9.86 6.81
CA LEU A 83 -9.68 -9.58 5.59
C LEU A 83 -10.28 -10.87 5.00
N PRO A 84 -11.44 -10.78 4.32
CA PRO A 84 -11.94 -11.89 3.51
C PRO A 84 -10.93 -12.32 2.43
N PRO A 85 -10.90 -13.61 2.02
CA PRO A 85 -9.92 -14.12 1.06
C PRO A 85 -9.85 -13.35 -0.27
N HIS A 86 -10.99 -12.87 -0.77
CA HIS A 86 -11.02 -12.08 -2.02
C HIS A 86 -10.28 -10.74 -1.87
N ALA A 87 -10.44 -10.06 -0.72
CA ALA A 87 -9.78 -8.80 -0.45
C ALA A 87 -8.26 -8.98 -0.20
N GLN A 88 -7.85 -10.09 0.44
CA GLN A 88 -6.43 -10.46 0.53
C GLN A 88 -5.82 -10.67 -0.86
N ALA A 89 -6.53 -11.35 -1.76
CA ALA A 89 -6.06 -11.57 -3.13
C ALA A 89 -5.93 -10.27 -3.93
N GLU A 90 -6.91 -9.37 -3.84
CA GLU A 90 -6.86 -8.05 -4.48
C GLU A 90 -5.70 -7.20 -3.96
N LEU A 91 -5.48 -7.17 -2.64
CA LEU A 91 -4.36 -6.47 -2.04
C LEU A 91 -3.02 -7.07 -2.47
N SER A 92 -2.90 -8.40 -2.49
CA SER A 92 -1.68 -9.10 -2.95
C SER A 92 -1.34 -8.74 -4.40
N GLN A 93 -2.36 -8.67 -5.28
CA GLN A 93 -2.18 -8.26 -6.67
C GLN A 93 -1.75 -6.80 -6.79
N LEU A 94 -2.38 -5.89 -6.05
CA LEU A 94 -2.00 -4.48 -6.03
C LEU A 94 -0.53 -4.32 -5.61
N LEU A 95 -0.14 -4.95 -4.51
CA LEU A 95 1.22 -4.90 -3.99
C LEU A 95 2.24 -5.54 -4.96
N ALA A 96 1.89 -6.66 -5.61
CA ALA A 96 2.75 -7.27 -6.62
C ALA A 96 3.00 -6.32 -7.81
N VAL A 97 1.95 -5.65 -8.29
CA VAL A 97 2.07 -4.64 -9.36
C VAL A 97 2.94 -3.47 -8.91
N LEU A 98 2.67 -2.91 -7.73
CA LEU A 98 3.42 -1.76 -7.19
C LEU A 98 4.87 -2.08 -6.83
N ALA A 99 5.18 -3.33 -6.49
CA ALA A 99 6.55 -3.77 -6.24
C ALA A 99 7.36 -3.95 -7.53
N SER A 100 6.70 -4.32 -8.62
CA SER A 100 7.35 -4.48 -9.93
C SER A 100 7.80 -3.14 -10.51
N ALA A 101 8.95 -3.09 -11.17
CA ALA A 101 9.43 -1.87 -11.83
C ALA A 101 8.42 -1.26 -12.83
N PRO A 102 7.86 -2.01 -13.80
CA PRO A 102 6.91 -1.43 -14.75
C PRO A 102 5.58 -1.04 -14.08
N GLY A 103 5.08 -1.84 -13.14
CA GLY A 103 3.83 -1.54 -12.44
C GLY A 103 3.94 -0.35 -11.50
N ARG A 104 5.07 -0.22 -10.79
CA ARG A 104 5.38 0.97 -9.97
C ARG A 104 5.43 2.23 -10.81
N LEU A 105 6.12 2.20 -11.95
CA LEU A 105 6.19 3.36 -12.84
C LEU A 105 4.80 3.70 -13.42
N ALA A 106 4.05 2.72 -13.90
CA ALA A 106 2.75 2.95 -14.54
C ALA A 106 1.65 3.37 -13.55
N LEU A 107 1.59 2.76 -12.36
CA LEU A 107 0.51 2.95 -11.40
C LEU A 107 0.84 4.03 -10.36
N ALA A 108 2.07 4.04 -9.83
CA ALA A 108 2.49 5.05 -8.87
C ALA A 108 3.10 6.28 -9.55
N GLY A 109 3.79 6.11 -10.69
CA GLY A 109 4.61 7.17 -11.30
C GLY A 109 6.04 7.20 -10.76
N LEU A 110 6.44 6.19 -9.97
CA LEU A 110 7.71 6.18 -9.25
C LEU A 110 8.76 5.34 -10.00
N GLY A 111 9.82 6.00 -10.48
CA GLY A 111 10.89 5.34 -11.24
C GLY A 111 11.86 4.53 -10.37
N GLN A 112 12.12 4.96 -9.15
CA GLN A 112 13.05 4.31 -8.21
C GLN A 112 12.34 3.23 -7.37
N PRO A 113 13.06 2.23 -6.84
CA PRO A 113 12.51 1.32 -5.83
C PRO A 113 11.97 2.07 -4.60
N TRP A 114 10.87 1.58 -4.01
CA TRP A 114 10.20 2.21 -2.86
C TRP A 114 11.13 2.51 -1.67
N GLU A 115 12.05 1.59 -1.37
CA GLU A 115 13.03 1.71 -0.28
C GLU A 115 14.03 2.85 -0.53
N GLN A 116 14.38 3.08 -1.79
CA GLN A 116 15.41 4.03 -2.22
C GLN A 116 14.84 5.44 -2.48
N ALA A 117 13.53 5.57 -2.65
CA ALA A 117 12.86 6.84 -2.88
C ALA A 117 12.94 7.75 -1.64
N SER A 118 13.15 9.05 -1.89
CA SER A 118 13.15 10.06 -0.83
C SER A 118 11.73 10.27 -0.27
N ILE A 119 11.62 10.80 0.95
CA ILE A 119 10.31 11.10 1.56
C ILE A 119 9.51 12.08 0.68
N ILE A 120 10.19 13.08 0.10
CA ILE A 120 9.56 14.07 -0.79
C ILE A 120 9.01 13.38 -2.05
N ASP A 121 9.80 12.53 -2.71
CA ASP A 121 9.36 11.83 -3.91
C ASP A 121 8.18 10.91 -3.62
N LEU A 122 8.19 10.23 -2.47
CA LEU A 122 7.10 9.38 -2.04
C LEU A 122 5.82 10.18 -1.76
N GLN A 123 5.92 11.34 -1.11
CA GLN A 123 4.79 12.23 -0.87
C GLN A 123 4.19 12.76 -2.18
N LEU A 124 5.03 13.20 -3.13
CA LEU A 124 4.59 13.64 -4.46
C LEU A 124 3.91 12.51 -5.22
N THR A 125 4.53 11.33 -5.24
CA THR A 125 3.96 10.11 -5.87
C THR A 125 2.57 9.80 -5.33
N LEU A 126 2.40 9.78 -4.00
CA LEU A 126 1.11 9.50 -3.37
C LEU A 126 0.09 10.61 -3.64
N GLN A 127 0.51 11.87 -3.66
CA GLN A 127 -0.34 13.01 -3.98
C GLN A 127 -0.82 12.98 -5.43
N ASP A 128 0.04 12.58 -6.36
CA ASP A 128 -0.30 12.39 -7.77
C ASP A 128 -1.28 11.24 -7.98
N MET A 129 -1.11 10.13 -7.25
CA MET A 129 -2.09 9.04 -7.25
C MET A 129 -3.45 9.51 -6.74
N ARG A 130 -3.47 10.28 -5.65
CA ARG A 130 -4.69 10.84 -5.04
C ARG A 130 -5.45 11.77 -5.99
N LEU A 131 -4.75 12.60 -6.76
CA LEU A 131 -5.35 13.59 -7.66
C LEU A 131 -5.56 13.07 -9.09
N SER A 132 -5.16 11.83 -9.37
CA SER A 132 -5.23 11.26 -10.71
C SER A 132 -6.66 11.21 -11.24
N GLY A 133 -6.89 11.47 -12.53
CA GLY A 133 -8.18 11.21 -13.18
C GLY A 133 -8.52 9.71 -13.33
N LEU A 134 -7.59 8.81 -13.01
CA LEU A 134 -7.78 7.36 -13.10
C LEU A 134 -8.28 6.81 -11.75
N ALA A 135 -9.49 6.28 -11.74
CA ALA A 135 -10.11 5.70 -10.53
C ALA A 135 -9.23 4.64 -9.86
N LEU A 136 -8.53 3.82 -10.64
CA LEU A 136 -7.61 2.80 -10.13
C LEU A 136 -6.47 3.39 -9.29
N ARG A 137 -5.90 4.53 -9.70
CA ARG A 137 -4.81 5.19 -8.95
C ARG A 137 -5.33 5.80 -7.65
N GLN A 138 -6.51 6.41 -7.68
CA GLN A 138 -7.16 6.93 -6.49
C GLN A 138 -7.49 5.81 -5.48
N GLN A 139 -8.03 4.69 -5.96
CA GLN A 139 -8.34 3.51 -5.13
C GLN A 139 -7.08 2.90 -4.52
N ALA A 140 -6.01 2.75 -5.30
CA ALA A 140 -4.73 2.29 -4.80
C ALA A 140 -4.18 3.22 -3.72
N TYR A 141 -4.22 4.55 -3.93
CA TYR A 141 -3.84 5.53 -2.91
C TYR A 141 -4.67 5.38 -1.63
N ALA A 142 -5.99 5.35 -1.75
CA ALA A 142 -6.89 5.27 -0.60
C ALA A 142 -6.62 3.99 0.22
N ALA A 143 -6.53 2.83 -0.43
CA ALA A 143 -6.22 1.57 0.23
C ALA A 143 -4.86 1.62 0.96
N LEU A 144 -3.80 2.09 0.30
CA LEU A 144 -2.47 2.19 0.92
C LEU A 144 -2.47 3.16 2.10
N HIS A 145 -3.10 4.32 1.94
CA HIS A 145 -3.18 5.36 2.96
C HIS A 145 -3.98 4.89 4.18
N ASP A 146 -5.18 4.36 3.98
CA ASP A 146 -6.09 3.93 5.05
C ASP A 146 -5.50 2.75 5.83
N ILE A 147 -4.90 1.78 5.14
CA ILE A 147 -4.26 0.63 5.81
C ILE A 147 -3.04 1.09 6.62
N ALA A 148 -2.16 1.92 6.05
CA ALA A 148 -0.96 2.39 6.75
C ALA A 148 -1.30 3.26 7.97
N THR A 149 -2.19 4.24 7.79
CA THR A 149 -2.61 5.15 8.88
C THR A 149 -3.41 4.42 9.95
N GLY A 150 -4.36 3.57 9.55
CA GLY A 150 -5.16 2.75 10.46
C GLY A 150 -4.28 1.83 11.31
N ALA A 151 -3.30 1.15 10.70
CA ALA A 151 -2.38 0.28 11.42
C ALA A 151 -1.43 1.04 12.35
N TYR A 152 -1.03 2.27 12.00
CA TYR A 152 -0.19 3.09 12.86
C TYR A 152 -0.96 3.61 14.08
N PHE A 153 -2.10 4.26 13.86
CA PHE A 153 -2.87 4.91 14.93
C PHE A 153 -3.71 3.96 15.78
N ALA A 154 -3.82 2.69 15.40
CA ALA A 154 -4.38 1.64 16.25
C ALA A 154 -3.54 1.36 17.51
N ASP A 155 -2.29 1.81 17.56
CA ASP A 155 -1.41 1.67 18.72
C ASP A 155 -1.49 2.91 19.63
N ALA A 156 -1.93 2.70 20.87
CA ALA A 156 -2.07 3.76 21.87
C ALA A 156 -0.73 4.47 22.18
N ALA A 157 0.42 3.81 21.94
CA ALA A 157 1.73 4.43 22.08
C ALA A 157 1.96 5.62 21.13
N THR A 158 1.17 5.72 20.04
CA THR A 158 1.27 6.82 19.07
C THR A 158 0.51 8.07 19.48
N TRP A 159 -0.48 7.95 20.38
CA TRP A 159 -1.39 9.04 20.74
C TRP A 159 -0.72 10.24 21.43
N PRO A 160 0.27 10.06 22.34
CA PRO A 160 0.97 11.19 22.96
C PRO A 160 1.70 12.07 21.95
N LEU A 161 2.23 11.48 20.86
CA LEU A 161 2.89 12.24 19.78
C LEU A 161 1.92 13.15 19.01
N LEU A 162 0.61 12.85 19.06
CA LEU A 162 -0.46 13.65 18.46
C LEU A 162 -1.07 14.65 19.44
N GLY A 163 -0.65 14.65 20.72
CA GLY A 163 -1.31 15.42 21.77
C GLY A 163 -2.69 14.86 22.17
N TYR A 164 -3.01 13.62 21.82
CA TYR A 164 -4.27 12.98 22.18
C TYR A 164 -4.12 12.22 23.52
N PRO A 165 -4.91 12.55 24.56
CA PRO A 165 -4.80 11.92 25.88
C PRO A 165 -5.38 10.50 25.95
N GLY A 166 -6.01 10.02 24.88
CA GLY A 166 -6.76 8.75 24.91
C GLY A 166 -8.23 8.93 25.31
N PRO A 167 -9.01 7.84 25.31
CA PRO A 167 -10.40 7.86 25.76
C PRO A 167 -10.46 8.22 27.25
N MET A 168 -11.22 9.26 27.57
CA MET A 168 -11.49 9.67 28.95
C MET A 168 -12.64 8.81 29.49
N ASN A 169 -12.46 8.19 30.65
CA ASN A 169 -13.57 7.58 31.37
C ASN A 169 -14.42 8.72 31.97
N ILE A 170 -15.58 9.00 31.36
CA ILE A 170 -16.60 9.92 31.88
C ILE A 170 -17.74 9.15 32.55
#